data_AF-A0AAX1U0J2-F1
#
_entry.id   AF-A0AAX1U0J2-F1
#
_cell.length_a   1.000
_cell.length_b   1.000
_cell.length_c   1.000
_cell.angle_alpha   90.00
_cell.angle_beta   90.00
_cell.angle_gamma   90.00
#
_symmetry.space_group_name_H-M   'P 1'
#
loop_
_entity.id
_entity.type
_entity.pdbx_description
1 polymer ?
#
loop_
_entity_poly.entity_id
_entity_poly.type
_entity_poly.pdbx_seq_one_letter_code
_entity_poly.pdbx_strand_id
1 'polypeptide(L)'
;MDERGLTQLDFVRALNRQYLTKFHQKDVSRWLNTGNRTSSGEIGFPKYETMATIADFFGVDVGYLTGETDEKTYAMSHACAFTGLSSSSIAAVRSWIGTPRAPQKNNHTHDGDPMPKYRAATINRLLSSPKFPELATKLLTLQEMSAIWSNNPQKFEGILGSLANDNDLPDDLALQLLLGAFYGMASESFSALLHDAYPMPE
;
A
#
# COMPACT_ATOMS: atom_id res chain seq x y z
N MET A 1 14.02 -13.20 -6.61
CA MET A 1 13.97 -14.53 -7.28
C MET A 1 12.93 -15.43 -6.62
N ASP A 2 12.97 -15.54 -5.29
CA ASP A 2 12.05 -16.38 -4.50
C ASP A 2 10.57 -16.03 -4.73
N GLU A 3 10.21 -14.73 -4.80
CA GLU A 3 8.85 -14.28 -5.14
C GLU A 3 8.31 -14.85 -6.46
N ARG A 4 9.21 -15.14 -7.42
CA ARG A 4 8.87 -15.70 -8.73
C ARG A 4 9.16 -17.21 -8.81
N GLY A 5 9.56 -17.84 -7.71
CA GLY A 5 9.92 -19.27 -7.67
C GLY A 5 11.08 -19.67 -8.59
N LEU A 6 12.01 -18.74 -8.88
CA LEU A 6 13.09 -18.98 -9.83
C LEU A 6 14.36 -19.47 -9.14
N THR A 7 14.94 -20.58 -9.65
CA THR A 7 16.32 -20.97 -9.30
C THR A 7 17.34 -20.06 -10.00
N GLN A 8 18.61 -20.08 -9.59
CA GLN A 8 19.68 -19.32 -10.27
C GLN A 8 19.82 -19.71 -11.74
N LEU A 9 19.64 -21.00 -12.06
CA LEU A 9 19.74 -21.51 -13.42
C LEU A 9 18.54 -21.08 -14.27
N ASP A 10 17.33 -21.12 -13.71
CA ASP A 10 16.13 -20.69 -14.41
C ASP A 10 16.15 -19.18 -14.67
N PHE A 11 16.59 -18.41 -13.67
CA PHE A 11 16.76 -16.97 -13.79
C PHE A 11 17.73 -16.62 -14.93
N VAL A 12 18.95 -17.19 -14.95
CA VAL A 12 19.92 -16.83 -15.99
C VAL A 12 19.45 -17.24 -17.39
N ARG A 13 18.75 -18.37 -17.52
CA ARG A 13 18.16 -18.81 -18.80
C ARG A 13 17.09 -17.84 -19.28
N ALA A 14 16.19 -17.42 -18.39
CA ALA A 14 15.14 -16.47 -18.71
C ALA A 14 15.72 -15.10 -19.09
N LEU A 15 16.69 -14.61 -18.31
CA LEU A 15 17.37 -13.33 -18.54
C LEU A 15 18.10 -13.31 -19.90
N ASN A 16 18.88 -14.34 -20.18
CA ASN A 16 19.58 -14.48 -21.47
C ASN A 16 18.62 -14.55 -22.65
N ARG A 17 17.51 -15.29 -22.50
CA ARG A 17 16.49 -15.39 -23.55
C ARG A 17 15.81 -14.05 -23.83
N GLN A 18 15.51 -13.28 -22.79
CA GLN A 18 14.78 -12.02 -22.92
C GLN A 18 15.66 -10.89 -23.46
N TYR A 19 16.91 -10.78 -23.01
CA TYR A 19 17.79 -9.65 -23.33
C TYR A 19 18.94 -10.02 -24.28
N LEU A 20 18.94 -11.24 -24.83
CA LEU A 20 19.98 -11.76 -25.74
C LEU A 20 21.40 -11.68 -25.15
N THR A 21 21.50 -11.86 -23.83
CA THR A 21 22.77 -11.84 -23.08
C THR A 21 23.39 -13.24 -22.99
N LYS A 22 24.64 -13.32 -22.49
CA LYS A 22 25.42 -14.56 -22.38
C LYS A 22 25.92 -14.80 -20.96
N PHE A 23 25.05 -14.58 -19.97
CA PHE A 23 25.36 -14.84 -18.56
C PHE A 23 25.31 -16.33 -18.24
N HIS A 24 26.01 -16.72 -17.19
CA HIS A 24 26.07 -18.09 -16.68
C HIS A 24 25.58 -18.14 -15.23
N GLN A 25 25.22 -19.32 -14.75
CA GLN A 25 24.78 -19.50 -13.35
C GLN A 25 25.81 -18.96 -12.33
N LYS A 26 27.11 -19.11 -12.62
CA LYS A 26 28.20 -18.55 -11.79
C LYS A 26 28.15 -17.02 -11.67
N ASP A 27 27.64 -16.32 -12.68
CA ASP A 27 27.51 -14.87 -12.66
C ASP A 27 26.40 -14.49 -11.68
N VAL A 28 25.25 -15.19 -11.73
CA VAL A 28 24.16 -15.04 -10.74
C VAL A 28 24.64 -15.33 -9.32
N SER A 29 25.38 -16.43 -9.13
CA SER A 29 25.96 -16.76 -7.82
C SER A 29 26.85 -15.61 -7.32
N ARG A 30 27.68 -15.02 -8.19
CA ARG A 30 28.50 -13.86 -7.81
C ARG A 30 27.66 -12.64 -7.44
N TRP A 31 26.60 -12.33 -8.20
CA TRP A 31 25.72 -11.19 -7.91
C TRP A 31 25.02 -11.32 -6.55
N LEU A 32 24.51 -12.51 -6.22
CA LEU A 32 23.87 -12.79 -4.93
C LEU A 32 24.83 -12.71 -3.73
N ASN A 33 26.13 -12.84 -3.97
CA ASN A 33 27.18 -12.76 -2.96
C ASN A 33 27.90 -11.40 -2.96
N THR A 34 27.31 -10.36 -3.55
CA THR A 34 27.86 -8.99 -3.48
C THR A 34 28.03 -8.56 -2.02
N GLY A 35 29.17 -7.93 -1.69
CA GLY A 35 29.56 -7.54 -0.34
C GLY A 35 30.30 -8.63 0.46
N ASN A 36 30.29 -9.89 0.00
CA ASN A 36 31.03 -10.96 0.68
C ASN A 36 32.54 -10.83 0.45
N ARG A 37 33.32 -11.06 1.50
CA ARG A 37 34.79 -11.11 1.44
C ARG A 37 35.29 -12.46 0.93
N THR A 38 36.20 -12.42 -0.01
CA THR A 38 36.92 -13.58 -0.56
C THR A 38 38.42 -13.39 -0.44
N SER A 39 39.20 -14.41 -0.75
CA SER A 39 40.67 -14.35 -0.77
C SER A 39 41.23 -13.32 -1.76
N SER A 40 40.45 -12.95 -2.79
CA SER A 40 40.82 -11.93 -3.80
C SER A 40 40.21 -10.55 -3.54
N GLY A 41 39.55 -10.36 -2.40
CA GLY A 41 38.88 -9.11 -2.02
C GLY A 41 37.37 -9.24 -1.87
N GLU A 42 36.68 -8.10 -1.75
CA GLU A 42 35.23 -8.04 -1.64
C GLU A 42 34.58 -8.17 -3.02
N ILE A 43 33.49 -8.95 -3.09
CA ILE A 43 32.71 -9.06 -4.32
C ILE A 43 31.95 -7.76 -4.53
N GLY A 44 32.39 -6.95 -5.48
CA GLY A 44 31.67 -5.74 -5.89
C GLY A 44 30.41 -6.04 -6.71
N PHE A 45 29.54 -5.04 -6.80
CA PHE A 45 28.37 -5.07 -7.67
C PHE A 45 28.75 -5.36 -9.13
N PRO A 46 27.85 -6.00 -9.91
CA PRO A 46 28.04 -6.08 -11.35
C PRO A 46 27.97 -4.67 -11.97
N LYS A 47 28.39 -4.56 -13.25
CA LYS A 47 28.30 -3.29 -13.99
C LYS A 47 26.87 -2.75 -13.96
N TYR A 48 26.72 -1.44 -13.97
CA TYR A 48 25.40 -0.79 -13.95
C TYR A 48 24.48 -1.29 -15.05
N GLU A 49 24.99 -1.49 -16.28
CA GLU A 49 24.22 -2.06 -17.41
C GLU A 49 23.62 -3.43 -17.07
N THR A 50 24.37 -4.26 -16.35
CA THR A 50 23.89 -5.57 -15.88
C THR A 50 22.85 -5.39 -14.79
N MET A 51 23.06 -4.49 -13.83
CA MET A 51 22.08 -4.18 -12.80
C MET A 51 20.77 -3.66 -13.40
N ALA A 52 20.83 -2.75 -14.36
CA ALA A 52 19.68 -2.21 -15.06
C ALA A 52 18.92 -3.32 -15.81
N THR A 53 19.63 -4.24 -16.48
CA THR A 53 19.02 -5.41 -17.14
C THR A 53 18.30 -6.33 -16.15
N ILE A 54 18.91 -6.58 -14.98
CA ILE A 54 18.32 -7.39 -13.92
C ILE A 54 17.09 -6.68 -13.32
N ALA A 55 17.19 -5.37 -13.11
CA ALA A 55 16.12 -4.54 -12.54
C ALA A 55 14.89 -4.55 -13.44
N ASP A 56 15.09 -4.32 -14.74
CA ASP A 56 14.03 -4.40 -15.76
C ASP A 56 13.38 -5.79 -15.82
N PHE A 57 14.18 -6.87 -15.77
CA PHE A 57 13.65 -8.24 -15.73
C PHE A 57 12.69 -8.46 -14.56
N PHE A 58 13.04 -7.95 -13.37
CA PHE A 58 12.21 -8.07 -12.18
C PHE A 58 11.12 -7.00 -12.06
N GLY A 59 11.12 -5.98 -12.92
CA GLY A 59 10.19 -4.86 -12.85
C GLY A 59 10.40 -4.00 -11.59
N VAL A 60 11.65 -3.80 -11.21
CA VAL A 60 12.08 -3.00 -10.06
C VAL A 60 13.11 -1.97 -10.50
N ASP A 61 13.39 -0.98 -9.66
CA ASP A 61 14.48 -0.03 -9.87
C ASP A 61 15.81 -0.58 -9.34
N VAL A 62 16.94 -0.08 -9.88
CA VAL A 62 18.28 -0.51 -9.46
C VAL A 62 18.51 -0.28 -7.97
N GLY A 63 17.99 0.81 -7.39
CA GLY A 63 18.09 1.08 -5.96
C GLY A 63 17.52 -0.02 -5.08
N TYR A 64 16.48 -0.72 -5.54
CA TYR A 64 15.93 -1.88 -4.83
C TYR A 64 16.91 -3.06 -4.84
N LEU A 65 17.62 -3.28 -5.95
CA LEU A 65 18.63 -4.34 -6.04
C LEU A 65 19.85 -4.06 -5.17
N THR A 66 20.21 -2.79 -5.00
CA THR A 66 21.40 -2.38 -4.24
C THR A 66 21.11 -2.12 -2.77
N GLY A 67 19.85 -2.17 -2.34
CA GLY A 67 19.44 -1.85 -0.96
C GLY A 67 19.44 -0.35 -0.64
N GLU A 68 19.39 0.51 -1.65
CA GLU A 68 19.19 1.96 -1.46
C GLU A 68 17.76 2.28 -1.03
N THR A 69 16.80 1.44 -1.45
CA THR A 69 15.39 1.56 -1.11
C THR A 69 14.78 0.19 -0.86
N ASP A 70 13.96 0.08 0.18
CA ASP A 70 13.18 -1.13 0.47
C ASP A 70 11.95 -1.26 -0.46
N GLU A 71 11.61 -0.21 -1.19
CA GLU A 71 10.52 -0.20 -2.16
C GLU A 71 10.99 -0.57 -3.56
N LYS A 72 10.16 -1.35 -4.28
CA LYS A 72 10.44 -1.87 -5.63
C LYS A 72 10.73 -0.77 -6.65
N THR A 73 10.24 0.45 -6.45
CA THR A 73 10.51 1.60 -7.33
C THR A 73 10.76 2.85 -6.50
N TYR A 74 11.59 3.76 -7.01
CA TYR A 74 11.79 5.08 -6.42
C TYR A 74 10.48 5.86 -6.39
N ALA A 75 9.62 5.74 -7.40
CA ALA A 75 8.32 6.41 -7.41
C ALA A 75 7.45 5.99 -6.21
N MET A 76 7.41 4.69 -5.88
CA MET A 76 6.73 4.20 -4.69
C MET A 76 7.41 4.71 -3.41
N SER A 77 8.74 4.64 -3.34
CA SER A 77 9.53 5.14 -2.20
C SER A 77 9.21 6.60 -1.88
N HIS A 78 9.23 7.48 -2.90
CA HIS A 78 8.89 8.89 -2.75
C HIS A 78 7.42 9.09 -2.36
N ALA A 79 6.49 8.30 -2.90
CA ALA A 79 5.08 8.40 -2.54
C ALA A 79 4.82 7.99 -1.07
N CYS A 80 5.45 6.91 -0.60
CA CYS A 80 5.41 6.50 0.81
C CYS A 80 5.99 7.60 1.70
N ALA A 81 7.17 8.12 1.37
CA ALA A 81 7.82 9.18 2.15
C ALA A 81 7.00 10.48 2.19
N PHE A 82 6.38 10.85 1.07
CA PHE A 82 5.57 12.08 0.96
C PHE A 82 4.24 11.97 1.73
N THR A 83 3.59 10.81 1.70
CA THR A 83 2.25 10.63 2.30
C THR A 83 2.27 10.06 3.71
N GLY A 84 3.36 9.41 4.12
CA GLY A 84 3.43 8.60 5.34
C GLY A 84 2.66 7.27 5.26
N LEU A 85 2.07 6.94 4.10
CA LEU A 85 1.33 5.69 3.90
C LEU A 85 2.27 4.56 3.49
N SER A 86 1.88 3.32 3.81
CA SER A 86 2.59 2.13 3.32
C SER A 86 2.41 1.93 1.82
N SER A 87 3.35 1.23 1.20
CA SER A 87 3.28 0.88 -0.23
C SER A 87 2.07 0.03 -0.57
N SER A 88 1.62 -0.84 0.34
CA SER A 88 0.41 -1.64 0.15
C SER A 88 -0.86 -0.78 0.04
N SER A 89 -0.98 0.27 0.86
CA SER A 89 -2.11 1.21 0.80
C SER A 89 -2.08 2.04 -0.49
N ILE A 90 -0.91 2.57 -0.87
CA ILE A 90 -0.76 3.35 -2.11
C ILE A 90 -1.02 2.46 -3.34
N ALA A 91 -0.52 1.23 -3.34
CA ALA A 91 -0.76 0.27 -4.41
C ALA A 91 -2.23 -0.12 -4.54
N ALA A 92 -2.97 -0.26 -3.44
CA ALA A 92 -4.40 -0.54 -3.46
C ALA A 92 -5.20 0.59 -4.15
N VAL A 93 -4.90 1.85 -3.80
CA VAL A 93 -5.53 3.02 -4.44
C VAL A 93 -5.19 3.07 -5.93
N ARG A 94 -3.90 2.95 -6.29
CA ARG A 94 -3.44 2.96 -7.68
C ARG A 94 -4.07 1.83 -8.49
N SER A 95 -4.16 0.63 -7.91
CA SER A 95 -4.77 -0.54 -8.54
C SER A 95 -6.23 -0.26 -8.88
N TRP A 96 -7.03 0.20 -7.91
CA TRP A 96 -8.44 0.51 -8.14
C TRP A 96 -8.66 1.60 -9.19
N ILE A 97 -7.84 2.67 -9.17
CA ILE A 97 -7.87 3.71 -10.20
C ILE A 97 -7.56 3.11 -11.58
N GLY A 98 -6.53 2.26 -11.67
CA GLY A 98 -6.05 1.66 -12.91
C GLY A 98 -6.84 0.45 -13.44
N THR A 99 -7.76 -0.15 -12.67
CA THR A 99 -8.46 -1.39 -13.06
C THR A 99 -9.15 -1.25 -14.42
N PRO A 100 -8.69 -1.95 -15.48
CA PRO A 100 -9.34 -1.85 -16.77
C PRO A 100 -10.79 -2.37 -16.68
N ARG A 101 -11.69 -1.83 -17.50
CA ARG A 101 -13.05 -2.37 -17.62
C ARG A 101 -12.98 -3.83 -18.10
N ALA A 102 -13.86 -4.69 -17.59
CA ALA A 102 -13.98 -6.07 -18.09
C ALA A 102 -14.09 -6.05 -19.62
N PRO A 103 -13.41 -6.96 -20.35
CA PRO A 103 -13.38 -6.93 -21.81
C PRO A 103 -14.80 -7.03 -22.34
N GLN A 104 -15.31 -5.92 -22.86
CA GLN A 104 -16.53 -5.92 -23.65
C GLN A 104 -16.19 -6.66 -24.95
N LYS A 105 -16.98 -7.69 -25.29
CA LYS A 105 -16.81 -8.60 -26.45
C LYS A 105 -16.87 -7.92 -27.82
N ASN A 106 -16.69 -6.62 -27.92
CA ASN A 106 -16.86 -5.85 -29.14
C ASN A 106 -15.50 -5.27 -29.52
N ASN A 107 -14.97 -5.70 -30.68
CA ASN A 107 -13.68 -5.33 -31.29
C ASN A 107 -13.60 -3.85 -31.73
N HIS A 108 -13.91 -2.92 -30.84
CA HIS A 108 -13.61 -1.52 -31.04
C HIS A 108 -12.61 -1.11 -29.97
N THR A 109 -11.36 -1.04 -30.40
CA THR A 109 -10.26 -0.36 -29.69
C THR A 109 -10.70 1.08 -29.41
N HIS A 110 -11.34 1.29 -28.27
CA HIS A 110 -11.62 2.62 -27.78
C HIS A 110 -10.36 3.13 -27.10
N ASP A 111 -9.57 3.86 -27.88
CA ASP A 111 -8.61 4.81 -27.34
C ASP A 111 -9.39 5.76 -26.41
N GLY A 112 -8.98 5.83 -25.14
CA GLY A 112 -9.55 6.75 -24.14
C GLY A 112 -10.67 6.21 -23.23
N ASP A 113 -10.50 5.05 -22.56
CA ASP A 113 -11.36 4.71 -21.42
C ASP A 113 -11.30 5.84 -20.36
N PRO A 114 -12.38 6.60 -20.11
CA PRO A 114 -12.36 7.68 -19.14
C PRO A 114 -12.38 7.17 -17.70
N MET A 115 -12.60 5.86 -17.48
CA MET A 115 -12.81 5.28 -16.17
C MET A 115 -11.66 5.54 -15.17
N PRO A 116 -10.36 5.45 -15.55
CA PRO A 116 -9.28 5.81 -14.63
C PRO A 116 -9.34 7.27 -14.19
N LYS A 117 -9.68 8.20 -15.10
CA LYS A 117 -9.84 9.62 -14.76
C LYS A 117 -11.03 9.84 -13.84
N TYR A 118 -12.14 9.17 -14.10
CA TYR A 118 -13.34 9.26 -13.25
C TYR A 118 -13.07 8.74 -11.85
N ARG A 119 -12.44 7.56 -11.72
CA ARG A 119 -12.06 6.97 -10.43
C ARG A 119 -11.07 7.84 -9.65
N ALA A 120 -10.05 8.37 -10.33
CA ALA A 120 -9.13 9.33 -9.70
C ALA A 120 -9.89 10.58 -9.21
N ALA A 121 -10.81 11.11 -10.02
CA ALA A 121 -11.65 12.24 -9.63
C ALA A 121 -12.56 11.92 -8.44
N THR A 122 -13.09 10.69 -8.33
CA THR A 122 -13.87 10.23 -7.18
C THR A 122 -13.05 10.34 -5.88
N ILE A 123 -11.87 9.74 -5.84
CA ILE A 123 -11.01 9.79 -4.65
C ILE A 123 -10.56 11.21 -4.34
N ASN A 124 -10.19 11.98 -5.38
CA ASN A 124 -9.80 13.37 -5.20
C ASN A 124 -10.91 14.19 -4.55
N ARG A 125 -12.16 14.10 -5.05
CA ARG A 125 -13.30 14.84 -4.47
C ARG A 125 -13.57 14.44 -3.03
N LEU A 126 -13.49 13.14 -2.72
CA LEU A 126 -13.68 12.66 -1.35
C LEU A 126 -12.61 13.21 -0.40
N LEU A 127 -11.33 13.09 -0.76
CA LEU A 127 -10.21 13.48 0.11
C LEU A 127 -10.01 15.00 0.17
N SER A 128 -10.39 15.73 -0.88
CA SER A 128 -10.30 17.19 -0.91
C SER A 128 -11.52 17.90 -0.34
N SER A 129 -12.56 17.16 0.07
CA SER A 129 -13.75 17.76 0.68
C SER A 129 -13.37 18.48 1.99
N PRO A 130 -13.89 19.70 2.24
CA PRO A 130 -13.71 20.38 3.52
C PRO A 130 -14.32 19.61 4.71
N LYS A 131 -15.18 18.62 4.47
CA LYS A 131 -15.76 17.73 5.50
C LYS A 131 -14.89 16.51 5.81
N PHE A 132 -13.88 16.21 4.99
CA PHE A 132 -13.01 15.07 5.21
C PHE A 132 -12.27 15.10 6.56
N PRO A 133 -11.72 16.24 7.04
CA PRO A 133 -11.05 16.31 8.33
C PRO A 133 -11.95 15.90 9.51
N GLU A 134 -13.24 16.23 9.46
CA GLU A 134 -14.21 15.88 10.50
C GLU A 134 -14.39 14.35 10.61
N LEU A 135 -14.55 13.68 9.46
CA LEU A 135 -14.57 12.22 9.41
C LEU A 135 -13.23 11.63 9.87
N ALA A 136 -12.11 12.18 9.41
CA ALA A 136 -10.78 11.68 9.75
C ALA A 136 -10.51 11.73 11.26
N THR A 137 -10.95 12.79 11.96
CA THR A 137 -10.87 12.86 13.42
C THR A 137 -11.68 11.75 14.09
N LYS A 138 -12.90 11.47 13.62
CA LYS A 138 -13.73 10.40 14.18
C LYS A 138 -13.13 9.01 13.93
N LEU A 139 -12.54 8.79 12.74
CA LEU A 139 -11.81 7.56 12.42
C LEU A 139 -10.55 7.39 13.29
N LEU A 140 -9.83 8.49 13.58
CA LEU A 140 -8.68 8.46 14.46
C LEU A 140 -9.07 8.01 15.87
N THR A 141 -10.15 8.55 16.43
CA THR A 141 -10.67 8.12 17.75
C THR A 141 -11.03 6.63 17.75
N LEU A 142 -11.68 6.13 16.69
CA LEU A 142 -11.98 4.70 16.53
C LEU A 142 -10.70 3.85 16.51
N GLN A 143 -9.68 4.29 15.77
CA GLN A 143 -8.39 3.61 15.70
C GLN A 143 -7.67 3.59 17.05
N GLU A 144 -7.67 4.70 17.78
CA GLU A 144 -7.07 4.79 19.12
C GLU A 144 -7.76 3.82 20.09
N MET A 145 -9.09 3.78 20.12
CA MET A 145 -9.83 2.84 20.96
C MET A 145 -9.53 1.39 20.60
N SER A 146 -9.51 1.07 19.30
CA SER A 146 -9.17 -0.27 18.82
C SER A 146 -7.74 -0.67 19.21
N ALA A 147 -6.79 0.26 19.10
CA ALA A 147 -5.40 0.04 19.50
C ALA A 147 -5.24 -0.13 21.01
N ILE A 148 -5.98 0.64 21.83
CA ILE A 148 -5.97 0.48 23.29
C ILE A 148 -6.54 -0.89 23.67
N TRP A 149 -7.68 -1.28 23.10
CA TRP A 149 -8.27 -2.58 23.35
C TRP A 149 -7.32 -3.73 22.98
N SER A 150 -6.67 -3.64 21.80
CA SER A 150 -5.78 -4.71 21.32
C SER A 150 -4.47 -4.80 22.10
N ASN A 151 -3.88 -3.65 22.48
CA ASN A 151 -2.54 -3.62 23.07
C ASN A 151 -2.55 -3.56 24.60
N ASN A 152 -3.59 -2.99 25.21
CA ASN A 152 -3.73 -2.82 26.66
C ASN A 152 -5.19 -3.03 27.14
N PRO A 153 -5.70 -4.28 27.10
CA PRO A 153 -7.09 -4.58 27.46
C PRO A 153 -7.49 -4.07 28.86
N GLN A 154 -6.60 -4.16 29.84
CA GLN A 154 -6.84 -3.69 31.21
C GLN A 154 -7.08 -2.17 31.29
N LYS A 155 -6.37 -1.40 30.46
CA LYS A 155 -6.57 0.05 30.36
C LYS A 155 -7.93 0.36 29.72
N PHE A 156 -8.33 -0.43 28.73
CA PHE A 156 -9.64 -0.31 28.10
C PHE A 156 -10.78 -0.61 29.09
N GLU A 157 -10.67 -1.70 29.85
CA GLU A 157 -11.62 -2.04 30.92
C GLU A 157 -11.69 -0.96 32.00
N GLY A 158 -10.56 -0.37 32.40
CA GLY A 158 -10.54 0.75 33.34
C GLY A 158 -11.26 2.00 32.83
N ILE A 159 -11.13 2.31 31.53
CA ILE A 159 -11.85 3.43 30.90
C ILE A 159 -13.36 3.14 30.86
N LEU A 160 -13.75 1.93 30.48
CA LEU A 160 -15.16 1.51 30.47
C LEU A 160 -15.76 1.53 31.87
N GLY A 161 -15.07 0.96 32.86
CA GLY A 161 -15.51 0.95 34.24
C GLY A 161 -15.66 2.37 34.81
N SER A 162 -14.78 3.31 34.44
CA SER A 162 -14.94 4.71 34.82
C SER A 162 -16.21 5.33 34.22
N LEU A 163 -16.45 5.09 32.93
CA LEU A 163 -17.62 5.62 32.21
C LEU A 163 -18.94 4.98 32.67
N ALA A 164 -18.90 3.71 33.04
CA ALA A 164 -20.02 2.94 33.57
C ALA A 164 -20.38 3.42 35.00
N ASN A 165 -19.37 3.57 35.87
CA ASN A 165 -19.55 4.09 37.22
C ASN A 165 -20.05 5.55 37.24
N ASP A 166 -19.62 6.38 36.29
CA ASP A 166 -20.13 7.76 36.18
C ASP A 166 -21.61 7.84 35.79
N ASN A 167 -22.21 6.74 35.30
CA ASN A 167 -23.57 6.72 34.75
C ASN A 167 -24.49 5.62 35.35
N ASP A 168 -24.07 4.92 36.41
CA ASP A 168 -24.78 3.76 36.99
C ASP A 168 -25.16 2.68 35.93
N LEU A 169 -24.36 2.55 34.87
CA LEU A 169 -24.60 1.62 33.77
C LEU A 169 -23.81 0.32 33.99
N PRO A 170 -24.37 -0.86 33.64
CA PRO A 170 -23.56 -2.06 33.50
C PRO A 170 -22.46 -1.88 32.45
N ASP A 171 -21.25 -2.40 32.70
CA ASP A 171 -20.08 -2.24 31.82
C ASP A 171 -20.37 -2.63 30.35
N ASP A 172 -21.08 -3.74 30.13
CA ASP A 172 -21.46 -4.21 28.79
C ASP A 172 -22.40 -3.24 28.07
N LEU A 173 -23.32 -2.59 28.80
CA LEU A 173 -24.26 -1.63 28.23
C LEU A 173 -23.56 -0.29 27.95
N ALA A 174 -22.64 0.14 28.81
CA ALA A 174 -21.80 1.31 28.59
C ALA A 174 -20.94 1.13 27.33
N LEU A 175 -20.34 -0.05 27.13
CA LEU A 175 -19.59 -0.38 25.92
C LEU A 175 -20.47 -0.35 24.66
N GLN A 176 -21.65 -0.95 24.69
CA GLN A 176 -22.56 -0.95 23.54
C GLN A 176 -23.02 0.46 23.14
N LEU A 177 -23.36 1.29 24.13
CA LEU A 177 -23.76 2.69 23.89
C LEU A 177 -22.60 3.51 23.34
N LEU A 178 -21.39 3.31 23.87
CA LEU A 178 -20.19 4.01 23.41
C LEU A 178 -19.83 3.64 21.97
N LEU A 179 -19.81 2.34 21.65
CA LEU A 179 -19.59 1.87 20.27
C LEU A 179 -20.70 2.39 19.33
N GLY A 180 -21.97 2.32 19.76
CA GLY A 180 -23.10 2.83 19.00
C GLY A 180 -22.98 4.33 18.72
N ALA A 181 -22.58 5.12 19.71
CA ALA A 181 -22.36 6.56 19.57
C ALA A 181 -21.20 6.86 18.62
N PHE A 182 -20.05 6.19 18.76
CA PHE A 182 -18.90 6.45 17.89
C PHE A 182 -19.12 6.02 16.43
N TYR A 183 -19.70 4.84 16.19
CA TYR A 183 -20.06 4.42 14.85
C TYR A 183 -21.20 5.28 14.26
N GLY A 184 -22.16 5.70 15.08
CA GLY A 184 -23.22 6.64 14.67
C GLY A 184 -22.65 7.98 14.24
N MET A 185 -21.77 8.58 15.05
CA MET A 185 -21.09 9.83 14.74
C MET A 185 -20.24 9.73 13.48
N ALA A 186 -19.50 8.63 13.30
CA ALA A 186 -18.70 8.40 12.09
C ALA A 186 -19.58 8.25 10.85
N SER A 187 -20.72 7.54 10.97
CA SER A 187 -21.71 7.37 9.90
C SER A 187 -22.33 8.71 9.48
N GLU A 188 -22.66 9.57 10.44
CA GLU A 188 -23.19 10.91 10.16
C GLU A 188 -22.16 11.77 9.41
N SER A 189 -20.90 11.85 9.89
CA SER A 189 -19.86 12.61 9.18
C SER A 189 -19.53 12.00 7.82
N PHE A 190 -19.59 10.68 7.68
CA PHE A 190 -19.42 10.04 6.37
C PHE A 190 -20.55 10.43 5.41
N SER A 191 -21.79 10.44 5.88
CA SER A 191 -22.93 10.87 5.07
C SER A 191 -22.80 12.35 4.67
N ALA A 192 -22.42 13.23 5.60
CA ALA A 192 -22.15 14.63 5.32
C ALA A 192 -21.01 14.81 4.30
N LEU A 193 -19.93 14.03 4.44
CA LEU A 193 -18.83 13.99 3.47
C LEU A 193 -19.31 13.56 2.08
N LEU A 194 -20.15 12.53 1.98
CA LEU A 194 -20.67 12.08 0.69
C LEU A 194 -21.54 13.13 0.00
N HIS A 195 -22.42 13.80 0.76
CA HIS A 195 -23.25 14.88 0.22
C HIS A 195 -22.42 16.07 -0.29
N ASP A 196 -21.35 16.42 0.43
CA ASP A 196 -20.43 17.49 0.03
C ASP A 196 -19.57 17.10 -1.19
N ALA A 197 -18.99 15.89 -1.19
CA ALA A 197 -18.14 15.42 -2.28
C ALA A 197 -18.92 15.09 -3.57
N TYR A 198 -20.18 14.67 -3.44
CA TYR A 198 -21.04 14.22 -4.53
C TYR A 198 -22.45 14.85 -4.44
N PRO A 199 -22.58 16.15 -4.70
CA PRO A 199 -23.86 16.83 -4.63
C PRO A 199 -24.82 16.26 -5.68
N MET A 200 -26.02 15.89 -5.24
CA MET A 200 -27.14 15.49 -6.10
C MET A 200 -28.05 16.70 -6.32
N PRO A 201 -28.71 16.83 -7.49
CA PRO A 201 -29.71 17.88 -7.69
C PRO A 201 -30.84 17.71 -6.67
N GLU A 202 -31.27 18.83 -6.08
CA GLU A 202 -32.48 18.92 -5.24
C GLU A 202 -33.77 18.67 -6.04
#